data_AF-U1PDF4-F1
#
_entry.id   AF-U1PDF4-F1
#
_cell.length_a   1.000
_cell.length_b   1.000
_cell.length_c   1.000
_cell.angle_alpha   90.00
_cell.angle_beta   90.00
_cell.angle_gamma   90.00
#
_symmetry.space_group_name_H-M   'P 1'
#
loop_
_entity.id
_entity.type
_entity.pdbx_description
1 polymer ?
#
loop_
_entity_poly.entity_id
_entity_poly.type
_entity_poly.pdbx_seq_one_letter_code
_entity_poly.pdbx_strand_id
1 'polypeptide(L)' 'SNIIGTEIVRPVVDETTALGAAYAAGLAVGYWDTVDELRDNWQVDRRFPVDEDADIEVNYDRWKDAVERSEDWAQDTGGD' A
#
# COMPACT_ATOMS: atom_id res chain seq x y z
N SER A 1 1.85 -7.79 5.79
CA SER A 1 3.20 -7.98 6.33
C SER A 1 3.80 -9.28 5.83
N ASN A 2 3.12 -10.42 6.00
CA ASN A 2 3.70 -11.76 5.78
C ASN A 2 4.22 -12.00 4.36
N ILE A 3 3.43 -11.73 3.31
CA ILE A 3 3.84 -11.96 1.90
C ILE A 3 5.11 -11.18 1.53
N ILE A 4 5.27 -9.96 2.04
CA ILE A 4 6.38 -9.06 1.71
C ILE A 4 7.50 -9.11 2.78
N GLY A 5 7.37 -9.97 3.79
CA GLY A 5 8.38 -10.17 4.83
C GLY A 5 8.75 -8.92 5.65
N THR A 6 7.87 -7.92 5.76
CA THR A 6 8.15 -6.69 6.51
C THR A 6 6.95 -6.21 7.34
N GLU A 7 7.23 -5.48 8.42
CA GLU A 7 6.21 -4.84 9.23
C GLU A 7 5.45 -3.81 8.37
N ILE A 8 4.12 -3.83 8.47
CA ILE A 8 3.27 -2.82 7.84
C ILE A 8 2.66 -1.93 8.92
N VAL A 9 2.66 -0.63 8.67
CA VAL A 9 2.10 0.38 9.56
C VAL A 9 0.94 1.07 8.86
N ARG A 10 -0.20 1.17 9.56
CA ARG A 10 -1.36 1.96 9.14
C ARG A 10 -1.43 3.25 9.98
N PRO A 11 -1.48 4.43 9.33
CA PRO A 11 -1.63 5.70 10.04
C PRO A 11 -3.03 5.89 10.61
N VAL A 12 -3.20 6.84 11.54
CA VAL A 12 -4.52 7.27 12.06
C VAL A 12 -5.36 7.96 11.00
N VAL A 13 -4.74 8.76 10.13
CA VAL A 13 -5.44 9.44 9.03
C VAL A 13 -5.36 8.56 7.79
N ASP A 14 -6.48 7.91 7.44
CA ASP A 14 -6.57 7.05 6.25
C ASP A 14 -6.57 7.87 4.93
N GLU A 15 -7.09 9.10 4.95
CA GLU A 15 -7.16 10.01 3.80
C GLU A 15 -5.84 10.75 3.54
N THR A 16 -4.76 9.98 3.40
CA THR A 16 -3.39 10.50 3.21
C THR A 16 -3.23 11.36 1.95
N THR A 17 -4.05 11.14 0.92
CA THR A 17 -4.05 11.95 -0.31
C THR A 17 -4.48 13.39 -0.04
N ALA A 18 -5.61 13.58 0.65
CA ALA A 18 -6.10 14.92 1.00
C ALA A 18 -5.16 15.61 1.98
N LEU A 19 -4.65 14.85 2.96
CA LEU A 19 -3.64 15.34 3.91
C LEU A 19 -2.37 15.82 3.21
N GLY A 20 -1.88 15.07 2.22
CA GLY A 20 -0.70 15.45 1.43
C GLY A 20 -0.90 16.73 0.64
N ALA A 21 -2.08 16.92 0.03
CA ALA A 21 -2.42 18.16 -0.66
C ALA A 21 -2.49 19.35 0.32
N ALA A 22 -3.09 19.15 1.50
CA ALA A 22 -3.18 20.16 2.54
C ALA A 22 -1.79 20.57 3.07
N TYR A 23 -0.89 19.61 3.31
CA TYR A 23 0.49 19.88 3.70
C TYR A 23 1.25 20.67 2.64
N ALA A 24 1.15 20.28 1.37
CA ALA A 24 1.81 21.00 0.28
C ALA A 24 1.32 22.46 0.17
N ALA A 25 0.01 22.67 0.22
CA ALA A 25 -0.58 24.01 0.19
C ALA A 25 -0.21 24.84 1.42
N GLY A 26 -0.25 24.22 2.62
CA GLY A 26 0.07 24.88 3.88
C GLY A 26 1.52 25.33 3.97
N LEU A 27 2.47 24.51 3.50
CA LEU A 27 3.88 24.92 3.40
C LEU A 27 4.06 26.10 2.43
N ALA A 28 3.36 26.09 1.29
CA ALA A 28 3.49 27.15 0.28
C ALA A 28 2.99 28.52 0.77
N VAL A 29 2.03 28.55 1.71
CA VAL A 29 1.47 29.78 2.27
C VAL A 29 2.01 30.13 3.66
N GLY A 30 2.96 29.36 4.19
CA GLY A 30 3.55 29.58 5.51
C GLY A 30 2.62 29.25 6.68
N TYR A 31 1.66 28.34 6.49
CA TYR A 31 0.88 27.78 7.60
C TYR A 31 1.74 26.81 8.44
N TRP A 32 2.64 26.08 7.78
CA TRP A 32 3.76 25.35 8.40
C TRP A 32 5.06 25.91 7.88
N ASP A 33 6.08 25.98 8.73
CA ASP A 33 7.37 26.58 8.39
C ASP A 33 8.33 25.56 7.76
N THR A 34 8.24 24.28 8.18
CA THR A 34 9.15 23.23 7.71
C THR A 34 8.44 21.89 7.49
N VAL A 35 9.08 21.03 6.69
CA VAL A 35 8.62 19.63 6.52
C VAL A 35 8.76 18.83 7.81
N ASP A 36 9.69 19.20 8.69
CA ASP A 36 9.91 18.51 9.96
C ASP A 36 8.69 18.64 10.89
N GLU A 37 8.05 19.81 10.93
CA GLU A 37 6.80 20.04 11.69
C GLU A 37 5.66 19.12 11.25
N LEU A 38 5.65 18.69 9.99
CA LEU A 38 4.62 17.79 9.48
C LEU A 38 4.77 16.36 10.03
N ARG A 39 5.98 15.98 10.48
CA ARG A 39 6.22 14.64 11.04
C ARG A 39 5.53 14.47 12.39
N ASP A 40 5.40 15.55 13.17
CA ASP A 40 4.71 15.54 14.47
C ASP A 40 3.22 15.25 14.32
N ASN A 41 2.66 15.52 13.14
CA ASN A 41 1.27 15.21 12.83
C ASN A 41 1.05 13.74 12.42
N TRP A 42 2.10 12.98 12.14
CA TRP A 42 1.98 11.57 11.75
C TRP A 42 1.87 10.67 12.99
N GLN A 43 0.81 9.87 13.03
CA GLN A 43 0.54 8.96 14.15
C GLN A 43 0.18 7.57 13.63
N VAL A 44 0.69 6.55 14.33
CA VAL A 44 0.38 5.14 14.04
C VAL A 44 -0.94 4.78 14.69
N ASP A 45 -1.88 4.26 13.91
CA ASP A 45 -3.07 3.59 14.43
C ASP A 45 -2.77 2.12 14.73
N ARG A 46 -2.20 1.40 13.76
CA ARG A 46 -1.95 -0.04 13.89
C ARG A 46 -0.65 -0.47 13.22
N ARG A 47 0.04 -1.41 13.86
CA ARG A 47 1.16 -2.17 13.29
C ARG A 47 0.75 -3.60 13.00
N PHE A 48 1.24 -4.14 11.91
CA PHE A 48 1.03 -5.49 11.46
C PHE A 48 2.41 -6.15 11.33
N PRO A 49 2.87 -6.88 12.35
CA PRO A 49 4.15 -7.59 12.29
C PRO A 49 4.09 -8.73 11.26
N VAL A 50 5.25 -9.25 10.90
CA VAL A 50 5.35 -10.51 10.14
C VAL A 50 5.01 -11.66 11.08
N ASP A 51 4.12 -12.53 10.62
CA ASP A 51 3.85 -13.83 11.22
C ASP A 51 4.82 -14.85 10.62
N GLU A 52 5.73 -15.36 11.45
CA GLU A 52 6.77 -16.32 11.02
C GLU A 52 6.18 -17.71 10.70
N ASP A 53 4.99 -18.02 11.21
CA ASP A 53 4.31 -19.30 10.98
C ASP A 53 3.42 -19.28 9.73
N ALA A 54 3.35 -18.15 9.01
CA ALA A 54 2.52 -18.03 7.83
C ALA A 54 3.07 -18.88 6.67
N ASP A 55 2.22 -19.74 6.10
CA ASP A 55 2.55 -20.56 4.92
C ASP A 55 2.51 -19.72 3.64
N ILE A 56 3.50 -18.84 3.46
CA ILE A 56 3.56 -17.88 2.36
C ILE A 56 3.91 -18.56 1.04
N GLU A 57 4.80 -19.55 1.05
CA GLU A 57 5.25 -20.23 -0.17
C GLU A 57 4.08 -20.94 -0.86
N VAL A 58 3.34 -21.79 -0.13
CA VAL A 58 2.21 -22.53 -0.71
C VAL A 58 1.11 -21.60 -1.20
N ASN A 59 0.79 -20.56 -0.44
CA ASN A 59 -0.25 -19.61 -0.81
C ASN A 59 0.16 -18.76 -2.03
N TYR A 60 1.43 -18.34 -2.12
CA TYR A 60 1.93 -17.58 -3.25
C TYR A 60 2.06 -18.42 -4.52
N ASP A 61 2.48 -19.68 -4.40
CA ASP A 61 2.51 -20.62 -5.52
C ASP A 61 1.11 -20.86 -6.10
N ARG A 62 0.12 -21.11 -5.25
CA ARG A 62 -1.28 -21.23 -5.69
C ARG A 62 -1.83 -19.95 -6.32
N TRP A 63 -1.42 -18.78 -5.83
CA TRP A 63 -1.81 -17.51 -6.44
C TRP A 63 -1.21 -17.36 -7.84
N LYS A 64 0.08 -17.69 -8.04
CA LYS A 64 0.72 -17.68 -9.37
C LYS A 64 0.01 -18.60 -10.35
N ASP A 65 -0.29 -19.84 -9.94
CA ASP A 65 -1.06 -20.80 -10.75
C ASP A 65 -2.43 -20.23 -11.17
N ALA A 66 -3.09 -19.46 -10.28
CA ALA A 66 -4.38 -18.85 -10.58
C ALA A 66 -4.26 -17.67 -11.55
N VAL A 67 -3.21 -16.86 -11.41
CA VAL A 67 -2.89 -15.76 -12.34
C VAL A 67 -2.65 -16.32 -13.74
N GLU A 68 -1.77 -17.31 -13.87
CA GLU A 68 -1.45 -17.95 -15.16
C GLU A 68 -2.72 -18.50 -15.85
N ARG A 69 -3.63 -19.13 -15.09
CA ARG A 69 -4.91 -19.63 -15.63
C ARG A 69 -5.91 -18.53 -16.02
N SER A 70 -5.73 -17.31 -15.53
CA SER A 70 -6.60 -16.17 -15.85
C SER A 70 -6.13 -15.37 -17.06
N GLU A 71 -4.90 -15.63 -17.51
CA GLU A 71 -4.33 -15.02 -18.72
C GLU A 71 -5.03 -15.56 -19.98
N ASP A 72 -4.87 -14.83 -21.09
CA ASP A 72 -5.38 -15.20 -22.42
C ASP A 72 -6.89 -15.55 -22.50
N TRP A 73 -7.69 -15.08 -21.54
CA TRP A 73 -9.13 -15.32 -21.51
C TRP A 73 -9.87 -14.69 -22.71
N ALA A 74 -9.49 -13.48 -23.09
CA ALA A 74 -10.10 -12.75 -24.18
C ALA A 74 -9.20 -12.82 -25.42
N GLN A 75 -9.37 -13.87 -26.23
CA GLN A 75 -8.74 -13.99 -27.53
C GLN A 75 -9.65 -13.40 -28.60
N ASP A 76 -9.15 -12.42 -29.34
CA ASP A 76 -9.85 -11.90 -30.52
C ASP A 76 -9.70 -12.94 -31.65
N THR A 77 -10.72 -13.78 -31.83
CA THR A 77 -10.81 -14.67 -33.00
C THR A 77 -11.22 -13.80 -34.18
N GLY A 78 -10.23 -13.10 -34.74
CA GLY A 78 -10.37 -12.35 -35.98
C GLY A 78 -11.00 -13.26 -37.03
N GLY A 79 -12.15 -12.80 -37.56
CA GLY A 79 -12.90 -13.53 -38.56
C GLY A 79 -12.13 -13.69 -39.87
N ASP A 80 -12.22 -14.89 -40.41
CA ASP A 80 -12.09 -15.21 -41.84
C ASP A 80 -13.42 -15.82 -42.33
#